data_AF-A0A226RC31-F1
#
_entry.id   AF-A0A226RC31-F1
#
_cell.length_a   1.000
_cell.length_b   1.000
_cell.length_c   1.000
_cell.angle_alpha   90.00
_cell.angle_beta   90.00
_cell.angle_gamma   90.00
#
_symmetry.space_group_name_H-M   'P 1'
#
loop_
_entity.id
_entity.type
_entity.pdbx_description
1 polymer ?
#
loop_
_entity_poly.entity_id
_entity_poly.type
_entity_poly.pdbx_seq_one_letter_code
_entity_poly.pdbx_strand_id
1 'polypeptide(L)'
;MSELKQLANEMRQLVLEKDAAISGHVGPNLGAMEAMIAFHYVFDSHKDKIIWDISHLAYGHKMLTGRKEALAVPPNTRIIGPRYRRKFIKELILKLFDFN
;
A
#
# COMPACT_ATOMS: atom_id res chain seq x y z
N MET A 1 -3.94 -15.21 4.24
CA MET A 1 -4.34 -14.73 2.90
C MET A 1 -5.53 -13.77 2.89
N SER A 2 -6.56 -13.96 3.72
CA SER A 2 -7.72 -13.03 3.81
C SER A 2 -7.29 -11.60 4.14
N GLU A 3 -6.37 -11.42 5.09
CA GLU A 3 -5.94 -10.10 5.55
C GLU A 3 -5.11 -9.34 4.48
N LEU A 4 -4.31 -10.03 3.66
CA LEU A 4 -3.61 -9.40 2.53
C LEU A 4 -4.56 -8.98 1.40
N LYS A 5 -5.63 -9.78 1.15
CA LYS A 5 -6.69 -9.40 0.22
C LYS A 5 -7.46 -8.18 0.73
N GLN A 6 -7.74 -8.13 2.03
CA GLN A 6 -8.35 -6.98 2.66
C GLN A 6 -7.46 -5.73 2.55
N LEU A 7 -6.17 -5.86 2.85
CA LEU A 7 -5.18 -4.80 2.67
C LEU A 7 -5.21 -4.23 1.24
N ALA A 8 -5.11 -5.11 0.24
CA ALA A 8 -5.12 -4.70 -1.16
C ALA A 8 -6.43 -3.98 -1.53
N ASN A 9 -7.58 -4.48 -1.07
CA ASN A 9 -8.88 -3.84 -1.29
C ASN A 9 -8.94 -2.44 -0.68
N GLU A 10 -8.51 -2.28 0.57
CA GLU A 10 -8.51 -0.97 1.24
C GLU A 10 -7.55 0.01 0.55
N MET A 11 -6.37 -0.44 0.14
CA MET A 11 -5.43 0.40 -0.61
C MET A 11 -5.98 0.82 -1.98
N ARG A 12 -6.63 -0.09 -2.71
CA ARG A 12 -7.29 0.24 -4.00
C ARG A 12 -8.42 1.24 -3.82
N GLN A 13 -9.22 1.07 -2.78
CA GLN A 13 -10.31 2.00 -2.47
C GLN A 13 -9.80 3.43 -2.26
N LEU A 14 -8.64 3.59 -1.60
CA LEU A 14 -8.05 4.91 -1.38
C LEU A 14 -7.52 5.57 -2.65
N VAL A 15 -6.94 4.78 -3.55
CA VAL A 15 -6.53 5.27 -4.88
C VAL A 15 -7.75 5.83 -5.60
N LEU A 16 -8.87 5.09 -5.59
CA LEU A 16 -10.12 5.51 -6.21
C LEU A 16 -10.69 6.77 -5.56
N GLU A 17 -10.77 6.83 -4.23
CA GLU A 17 -11.29 8.01 -3.50
C GLU A 17 -10.45 9.27 -3.78
N LYS A 18 -9.12 9.14 -3.71
CA LYS A 18 -8.20 10.25 -3.96
C LYS A 18 -8.25 10.73 -5.41
N ASP A 19 -8.17 9.82 -6.37
CA ASP A 19 -8.17 10.18 -7.80
C ASP A 19 -9.55 10.66 -8.28
N ALA A 20 -10.65 10.20 -7.69
CA ALA A 20 -11.99 10.73 -7.98
C ALA A 20 -12.13 12.20 -7.57
N ALA A 21 -11.42 12.64 -6.53
CA ALA A 21 -11.54 14.00 -6.00
C ALA A 21 -10.57 15.00 -6.64
N ILE A 22 -9.33 14.59 -6.92
CA ILE A 22 -8.28 15.50 -7.39
C ILE A 22 -7.62 15.07 -8.71
N SER A 23 -8.21 14.10 -9.42
CA SER A 23 -7.62 13.45 -10.59
C SER A 23 -6.30 12.73 -10.29
N GLY A 24 -5.87 11.84 -11.17
CA GLY A 24 -4.66 11.06 -10.96
C GLY A 24 -4.51 9.87 -11.90
N HIS A 25 -3.70 8.90 -11.46
CA HIS A 25 -3.26 7.77 -12.28
C HIS A 25 -3.85 6.47 -11.75
N VAL A 26 -5.16 6.30 -11.92
CA VAL A 26 -5.91 5.17 -11.35
C VAL A 26 -5.37 3.83 -11.85
N GLY A 27 -5.34 3.64 -13.17
CA GLY A 27 -5.01 2.34 -13.80
C GLY A 27 -3.68 1.74 -13.33
N PRO A 28 -2.56 2.47 -13.42
CA PRO A 28 -1.25 1.96 -12.98
C PRO A 28 -1.20 1.62 -11.48
N ASN A 29 -1.80 2.44 -10.62
CA ASN A 29 -1.81 2.18 -9.18
C ASN A 29 -2.66 0.97 -8.82
N LEU A 30 -3.81 0.76 -9.49
CA LEU A 30 -4.64 -0.41 -9.27
C LEU A 30 -3.96 -1.69 -9.79
N GLY A 31 -3.36 -1.64 -10.98
CA GLY A 31 -2.73 -2.81 -11.61
C GLY A 31 -1.46 -3.31 -10.92
N ALA A 32 -0.74 -2.44 -10.22
CA ALA A 32 0.51 -2.79 -9.54
C ALA A 32 0.34 -3.09 -8.03
N MET A 33 -0.87 -2.98 -7.47
CA MET A 33 -1.10 -2.96 -6.02
C MET A 33 -0.58 -4.22 -5.33
N GLU A 34 -1.00 -5.39 -5.80
CA GLU A 34 -0.62 -6.68 -5.23
C GLU A 34 0.88 -6.95 -5.42
N ALA A 35 1.48 -6.52 -6.53
CA ALA A 35 2.92 -6.61 -6.76
C ALA A 35 3.69 -5.76 -5.75
N MET A 36 3.25 -4.53 -5.45
CA MET A 36 3.90 -3.69 -4.43
C MET A 36 3.81 -4.31 -3.03
N ILE A 37 2.65 -4.87 -2.67
CA ILE A 37 2.47 -5.58 -1.40
C ILE A 37 3.44 -6.77 -1.33
N ALA A 38 3.55 -7.56 -2.41
CA ALA A 38 4.47 -8.69 -2.49
C ALA A 38 5.95 -8.26 -2.41
N PHE A 39 6.33 -7.14 -3.03
CA PHE A 39 7.69 -6.61 -2.93
C PHE A 39 8.03 -6.20 -1.50
N HIS A 40 7.14 -5.50 -0.81
CA HIS A 40 7.33 -5.14 0.61
C HIS A 40 7.17 -6.33 1.57
N TYR A 41 6.63 -7.45 1.09
CA TYR A 41 6.62 -8.73 1.79
C TYR A 41 8.00 -9.39 1.72
N VAL A 42 8.56 -9.51 0.50
CA VAL A 42 9.81 -10.26 0.26
C VAL A 42 11.04 -9.45 0.67
N PHE A 43 11.05 -8.16 0.34
CA PHE A 43 12.21 -7.28 0.52
C PHE A 43 12.03 -6.34 1.71
N ASP A 44 13.14 -6.00 2.35
CA ASP A 44 13.19 -4.94 3.35
C ASP A 44 13.42 -3.60 2.65
N SER A 45 12.35 -2.90 2.26
CA SER A 45 12.45 -1.60 1.56
C SER A 45 13.15 -0.46 2.31
N HIS A 46 13.52 -0.65 3.59
CA HIS A 46 14.39 0.29 4.31
C HIS A 46 15.89 0.00 4.14
N LYS A 47 16.24 -1.24 3.74
CA LYS A 47 17.61 -1.69 3.51
C LYS A 47 17.87 -1.94 2.02
N ASP A 48 16.95 -2.64 1.38
CA ASP A 48 16.96 -3.00 -0.02
C ASP A 48 16.46 -1.82 -0.87
N LYS A 49 17.15 -1.57 -1.98
CA LYS A 49 16.77 -0.52 -2.93
C LYS A 49 15.71 -1.06 -3.88
N ILE A 50 14.46 -0.62 -3.70
CA ILE A 50 13.36 -0.92 -4.62
C ILE A 50 13.12 0.28 -5.54
N ILE A 51 13.25 0.07 -6.85
CA ILE A 51 13.02 1.09 -7.87
C ILE A 51 11.71 0.78 -8.57
N TRP A 52 10.78 1.73 -8.53
CA TRP A 52 9.57 1.72 -9.35
C TRP A 52 9.79 2.72 -10.48
N ASP A 53 9.99 2.21 -11.70
CA ASP A 53 10.01 3.06 -12.89
C ASP A 53 8.61 3.63 -13.11
N ILE A 54 8.53 4.86 -13.61
CA ILE A 54 7.28 5.63 -13.76
C ILE A 54 6.62 5.91 -12.39
N SER A 55 6.99 7.06 -11.82
CA SER A 55 6.65 7.44 -10.43
C SER A 55 5.16 7.45 -10.09
N HIS A 56 4.27 7.55 -11.08
CA HIS A 56 2.84 7.66 -10.87
C HIS A 56 2.14 6.34 -10.52
N LEU A 57 2.81 5.19 -10.58
CA LEU A 57 2.29 3.91 -10.07
C LEU A 57 2.65 3.62 -8.60
N ALA A 58 3.43 4.50 -7.97
CA ALA A 58 4.04 4.28 -6.66
C ALA A 58 3.15 4.57 -5.43
N TYR A 59 1.82 4.69 -5.57
CA TYR A 59 0.98 5.01 -4.41
C TYR A 59 0.98 3.87 -3.40
N GLY A 60 0.89 2.62 -3.84
CA GLY A 60 1.01 1.46 -2.94
C GLY A 60 2.31 1.50 -2.14
N HIS A 61 3.45 1.74 -2.82
CA HIS A 61 4.74 1.87 -2.15
C HIS A 61 4.78 3.04 -1.14
N LYS A 62 4.21 4.21 -1.47
CA LYS A 62 4.11 5.36 -0.55
C LYS A 62 3.27 5.01 0.69
N MET A 63 2.14 4.34 0.54
CA MET A 63 1.29 3.90 1.65
C MET A 63 2.06 3.00 2.62
N LEU A 64 2.76 1.99 2.09
CA LEU A 64 3.45 0.95 2.88
C LEU A 64 4.72 1.46 3.57
N THR A 65 5.28 2.57 3.07
CA THR A 65 6.48 3.23 3.62
C THR A 65 6.15 4.40 4.55
N GLY A 66 4.92 4.46 5.08
CA GLY A 66 4.52 5.46 6.08
C GLY A 66 4.14 6.82 5.52
N ARG A 67 4.09 6.99 4.18
CA ARG A 67 3.69 8.23 3.50
C ARG A 67 2.22 8.23 3.08
N LYS A 68 1.38 7.44 3.76
CA LYS A 68 -0.05 7.31 3.45
C LYS A 68 -0.85 8.61 3.64
N GLU A 69 -0.44 9.44 4.60
CA GLU A 69 -1.12 10.72 4.90
C GLU A 69 -1.02 11.69 3.73
N ALA A 70 0.02 11.58 2.89
CA ALA A 70 0.15 12.33 1.66
C ALA A 70 -0.86 11.93 0.56
N LEU A 71 -1.62 10.84 0.76
CA LEU A 71 -2.67 10.38 -0.15
C LEU A 71 -4.08 10.65 0.41
N ALA A 72 -4.20 11.20 1.62
CA ALA A 72 -5.47 11.56 2.26
C ALA A 72 -5.96 12.95 1.80
N VAL A 73 -6.08 13.14 0.49
CA VAL A 73 -6.62 14.37 -0.10
C VAL A 73 -7.87 13.97 -0.90
N PRO A 74 -9.04 14.60 -0.66
CA PRO A 74 -9.34 15.75 0.21
C PRO A 74 -9.38 15.41 1.71
N PRO A 75 -9.58 16.39 2.62
CA PRO A 75 -9.61 16.19 4.08
C PRO A 75 -10.58 15.11 4.59
N ASN A 76 -11.54 14.69 3.76
CA ASN A 76 -12.54 13.67 4.07
C ASN A 76 -12.14 12.26 3.59
N THR A 77 -10.98 12.10 2.93
CA THR A 77 -10.49 10.79 2.50
C THR A 77 -10.15 9.96 3.72
N ARG A 78 -10.64 8.72 3.75
CA ARG A 78 -10.49 7.81 4.88
C ARG A 78 -8.99 7.59 5.14
N ILE A 79 -8.47 8.03 6.28
CA ILE A 79 -7.11 7.67 6.67
C ILE A 79 -7.12 6.21 7.13
N ILE A 80 -6.47 5.32 6.37
CA ILE A 80 -6.22 3.95 6.83
C ILE A 80 -5.49 4.02 8.18
N GLY A 81 -6.02 3.38 9.23
CA GLY A 81 -5.53 3.50 10.60
C GLY A 81 -4.07 3.04 10.81
N PRO A 82 -3.54 3.11 12.05
CA PRO A 82 -2.17 2.66 12.38
C PRO A 82 -1.89 1.18 12.08
N ARG A 83 -2.94 0.44 11.74
CA ARG A 83 -2.97 -0.96 11.32
C ARG A 83 -2.19 -1.26 10.03
N TYR A 84 -1.61 -0.29 9.33
CA TYR A 84 -0.96 -0.54 8.03
C TYR A 84 0.52 -0.17 7.97
N ARG A 85 1.20 -0.21 9.12
CA ARG A 85 2.65 -0.05 9.17
C ARG A 85 3.36 -1.34 8.76
N ARG A 86 4.60 -1.24 8.27
CA ARG A 86 5.49 -2.38 8.01
C ARG A 86 5.47 -3.41 9.14
N LYS A 87 5.47 -2.96 10.40
CA LYS A 87 5.37 -3.84 11.57
C LYS A 87 4.10 -4.69 11.55
N PHE A 88 2.96 -4.10 11.22
CA PHE A 88 1.72 -4.85 11.03
C PHE A 88 1.80 -5.80 9.84
N ILE A 89 2.34 -5.38 8.69
CA ILE A 89 2.49 -6.25 7.52
C ILE A 89 3.37 -7.44 7.90
N LYS A 90 4.53 -7.24 8.52
CA LYS A 90 5.38 -8.32 9.05
C LYS A 90 4.67 -9.20 10.08
N GLU A 91 3.90 -8.63 11.00
CA GLU A 91 3.15 -9.39 12.01
C GLU A 91 2.01 -10.23 11.39
N LEU A 92 1.30 -9.68 10.41
CA LEU A 92 0.33 -10.38 9.57
C LEU A 92 0.99 -11.55 8.86
N ILE A 93 2.20 -11.34 8.37
CA ILE A 93 2.99 -12.31 7.61
C ILE A 93 3.48 -13.46 8.48
N LEU A 94 4.06 -13.16 9.66
CA LEU A 94 4.48 -14.19 10.62
C LEU A 94 3.29 -15.05 11.06
N LYS A 95 2.12 -14.42 11.27
CA LYS A 95 0.88 -15.13 11.60
C LYS A 95 0.29 -15.96 10.47
N LEU A 96 0.43 -15.54 9.22
CA LEU A 96 -0.22 -16.20 8.07
C LEU A 96 0.54 -17.41 7.54
N PHE A 97 1.82 -17.54 7.87
CA PHE A 97 2.70 -18.61 7.37
C PHE A 97 3.32 -19.47 8.48
N ASP A 98 2.83 -19.35 9.73
CA ASP A 98 3.29 -20.12 10.90
C ASP A 98 4.82 -20.12 11.09
N PHE A 99 5.48 -19.02 10.74
CA PHE A 99 6.87 -18.79 11.12
C PHE A 99 6.91 -18.27 12.57
N ASN A 100 6.80 -19.18 13.54
CA ASN A 100 7.20 -18.96 14.94
C ASN A 100 8.64 -19.39 15.15
#